data_AF-A0ABD7KTZ0-F1
#
_entry.id   AF-A0ABD7KTZ0-F1
#
_cell.length_a   1.000
_cell.length_b   1.000
_cell.length_c   1.000
_cell.angle_alpha   90.00
_cell.angle_beta   90.00
_cell.angle_gamma   90.00
#
_symmetry.space_group_name_H-M   'P 1'
#
loop_
_entity.id
_entity.type
_entity.pdbx_description
1 polymer ?
#
loop_
_entity_poly.entity_id
_entity_poly.type
_entity_poly.pdbx_seq_one_letter_code
_entity_poly.pdbx_strand_id
1 'polypeptide(L)'
;MSTLTKEWLLRTIAELEEERDATPGAVNEDATMALAAMKRALASLMAEPVTTSYKLPEGCAVVPVEPTLDMVKAGAAAASIGMLIPGIYKAMLAAAPQQEDI
;
A
#
# COMPACT_ATOMS: atom_id res chain seq x y z
N MET A 1 -15.26 14.55 -16.58
CA MET A 1 -14.91 14.17 -15.19
C MET A 1 -15.12 15.40 -14.32
N SER A 2 -15.92 15.30 -13.27
CA SER A 2 -16.08 16.39 -12.28
C SER A 2 -15.04 16.21 -11.19
N THR A 3 -14.18 17.20 -10.98
CA THR A 3 -13.20 17.20 -9.89
C THR A 3 -13.92 17.46 -8.57
N LEU A 4 -13.90 16.49 -7.66
CA LEU A 4 -14.44 16.63 -6.31
C LEU A 4 -13.47 17.49 -5.48
N THR A 5 -13.88 18.68 -5.05
CA THR A 5 -13.02 19.57 -4.22
C THR A 5 -13.39 19.50 -2.75
N LYS A 6 -12.41 19.80 -1.88
CA LYS A 6 -12.61 19.91 -0.43
C LYS A 6 -13.68 20.94 -0.10
N GLU A 7 -13.67 22.10 -0.77
CA GLU A 7 -14.64 23.17 -0.48
C GLU A 7 -16.06 22.73 -0.84
N TRP A 8 -16.23 22.01 -1.94
CA TRP A 8 -17.53 21.48 -2.33
C TRP A 8 -18.09 20.51 -1.29
N LEU A 9 -17.27 19.57 -0.81
CA LEU A 9 -17.68 18.63 0.26
C LEU A 9 -18.05 19.35 1.55
N LEU A 10 -17.27 20.34 1.99
CA LEU A 10 -17.55 21.10 3.20
C LEU A 10 -18.88 21.85 3.11
N ARG A 11 -19.14 22.48 1.96
CA ARG A 11 -20.39 23.19 1.72
C ARG A 11 -21.60 22.24 1.77
N THR A 12 -21.53 21.13 1.04
CA THR A 12 -22.65 20.18 0.98
C THR A 12 -22.89 19.49 2.33
N ILE A 13 -21.85 19.18 3.10
CA ILE A 13 -22.00 18.66 4.46
C ILE A 13 -22.73 19.67 5.36
N ALA A 14 -22.36 20.95 5.30
CA ALA A 14 -23.00 21.99 6.12
C ALA A 14 -24.49 22.15 5.76
N GLU A 15 -24.83 22.18 4.47
CA GLU A 15 -26.21 22.25 3.99
C GLU A 15 -27.05 21.04 4.47
N LEU A 16 -26.49 19.83 4.44
CA LEU A 16 -27.17 18.62 4.91
C LEU A 16 -27.33 18.55 6.44
N GLU A 17 -26.38 19.12 7.20
CA GLU A 17 -26.48 19.20 8.65
C GLU A 17 -27.50 20.22 9.11
N GLU A 18 -27.59 21.36 8.43
CA GLU A 18 -28.60 22.38 8.68
C GLU A 18 -30.00 21.84 8.42
N GLU A 19 -30.22 21.15 7.29
CA GLU A 19 -31.51 20.53 6.97
C GLU A 19 -31.92 19.49 8.03
N ARG A 20 -30.95 18.68 8.49
CA ARG A 20 -31.17 17.70 9.57
C ARG A 20 -31.60 18.37 10.87
N ASP A 21 -30.95 19.47 11.22
CA ASP A 21 -31.21 20.17 12.48
C ASP A 21 -32.50 21.00 12.43
N ALA A 22 -32.88 21.48 11.24
CA ALA A 22 -34.13 22.20 11.00
C ALA A 22 -35.37 21.29 11.00
N THR A 23 -35.21 20.01 10.64
CA THR A 23 -36.33 19.04 10.59
C THR A 23 -36.05 17.75 11.38
N PRO A 24 -35.94 17.82 12.73
CA PRO A 24 -35.68 16.64 13.55
C PRO A 24 -36.81 15.61 13.40
N GLY A 25 -36.47 14.42 12.87
CA GLY A 25 -37.40 13.31 12.67
C GLY A 25 -38.02 13.17 11.27
N ALA A 26 -37.77 14.11 10.35
CA ALA A 26 -38.13 13.99 8.92
C ALA A 26 -37.00 13.44 8.04
N VAL A 27 -35.78 13.38 8.59
CA VAL A 27 -34.58 12.89 7.91
C VAL A 27 -34.67 11.38 7.73
N ASN A 28 -34.73 10.93 6.48
CA ASN A 28 -34.76 9.51 6.14
C ASN A 28 -33.37 8.85 6.35
N GLU A 29 -33.35 7.52 6.44
CA GLU A 29 -32.11 6.76 6.65
C GLU A 29 -31.10 6.99 5.53
N ASP A 30 -31.56 7.14 4.28
CA ASP A 30 -30.73 7.45 3.12
C ASP A 30 -29.98 8.78 3.27
N ALA A 31 -30.60 9.81 3.81
CA ALA A 31 -29.99 11.13 4.06
C ALA A 31 -28.95 11.04 5.18
N THR A 32 -29.21 10.22 6.21
CA THR A 32 -28.21 9.95 7.26
C THR A 32 -26.99 9.20 6.71
N MET A 33 -27.21 8.23 5.83
CA MET A 33 -26.16 7.49 5.16
C MET A 33 -25.37 8.37 4.19
N ALA A 34 -26.05 9.24 3.44
CA ALA A 34 -25.43 10.20 2.53
C ALA A 34 -24.50 11.17 3.27
N LEU A 35 -24.95 11.74 4.38
CA LEU A 35 -24.13 12.62 5.23
C LEU A 35 -22.91 11.88 5.80
N ALA A 36 -23.09 10.65 6.28
CA ALA A 36 -21.98 9.83 6.77
C ALA A 36 -20.95 9.52 5.66
N ALA A 37 -21.42 9.22 4.45
CA ALA A 37 -20.56 8.98 3.30
C ALA A 37 -19.75 10.23 2.90
N MET A 38 -20.39 11.42 2.88
CA MET A 38 -19.71 12.68 2.58
C MET A 38 -18.65 13.03 3.62
N LYS A 39 -18.95 12.84 4.91
CA LYS A 39 -17.96 13.01 5.99
C LYS A 39 -16.79 12.04 5.88
N ARG A 40 -17.05 10.79 5.49
CA ARG A 40 -16.00 9.80 5.23
C ARG A 40 -15.15 10.18 4.01
N ALA A 41 -15.75 10.70 2.95
CA ALA A 41 -15.02 11.19 1.79
C ALA A 41 -14.10 12.37 2.16
N LEU A 42 -14.58 13.32 2.98
CA LEU A 42 -13.76 14.41 3.50
C LEU A 42 -12.60 13.89 4.36
N ALA A 43 -12.86 12.94 5.26
CA ALA A 43 -11.82 12.31 6.07
C ALA A 43 -10.78 11.59 5.20
N SER A 44 -11.22 10.89 4.14
CA SER A 44 -10.32 10.24 3.19
C SER A 44 -9.47 11.23 2.39
N LEU A 45 -10.00 12.42 2.08
CA LEU A 45 -9.26 13.48 1.37
C LEU A 45 -8.24 14.17 2.28
N MET A 46 -8.52 14.25 3.58
CA MET A 46 -7.62 14.85 4.58
C MET A 46 -6.66 13.84 5.21
N ALA A 47 -6.80 12.55 4.90
CA ALA A 47 -5.97 11.51 5.48
C ALA A 47 -4.51 11.66 5.03
N GLU A 48 -3.59 11.54 5.97
CA GLU A 48 -2.18 11.45 5.64
C GLU A 48 -1.92 10.16 4.84
N PRO A 49 -1.10 10.21 3.79
CA PRO A 49 -0.72 9.00 3.07
C PRO A 49 -0.03 8.05 4.06
N VAL A 50 -0.39 6.76 4.01
CA VAL A 50 0.33 5.73 4.76
C VAL A 50 1.69 5.55 4.09
N THR A 51 2.71 6.22 4.60
CA THR A 51 4.10 6.18 4.09
C THR A 51 4.96 5.13 4.78
N THR A 52 4.36 4.19 5.52
CA THR A 52 5.14 3.14 6.20
C THR A 52 5.79 2.25 5.15
N SER A 53 7.10 2.45 4.95
CA SER A 53 7.90 1.54 4.14
C SER A 53 7.85 0.15 4.76
N TYR A 54 7.60 -0.86 3.93
CA TYR A 54 7.61 -2.25 4.38
C TYR A 54 9.02 -2.59 4.90
N LYS A 55 9.12 -2.95 6.17
CA LYS A 55 10.35 -3.47 6.75
C LYS A 55 10.40 -4.97 6.57
N LEU A 56 11.37 -5.43 5.80
CA LEU A 56 11.63 -6.86 5.65
C LEU A 56 12.02 -7.45 7.02
N PRO A 57 11.45 -8.61 7.43
CA PRO A 57 11.84 -9.26 8.68
C PRO A 57 13.32 -9.61 8.71
N GLU A 58 13.91 -9.63 9.92
CA GLU A 58 15.29 -10.06 10.10
C GLU A 58 15.50 -11.49 9.58
N GLY A 59 16.56 -11.68 8.80
CA GLY A 59 16.90 -12.97 8.18
C GLY A 59 16.20 -13.25 6.85
N CYS A 60 15.32 -12.36 6.38
CA CYS A 60 14.76 -12.43 5.03
C CYS A 60 15.61 -11.58 4.05
N ALA A 61 15.68 -12.00 2.79
CA ALA A 61 16.31 -11.26 1.69
C ALA A 61 15.34 -11.16 0.51
N VAL A 62 15.30 -10.00 -0.16
CA VAL A 62 14.52 -9.84 -1.40
C VAL A 62 15.31 -10.48 -2.54
N VAL A 63 14.69 -11.45 -3.21
CA VAL A 63 15.27 -12.14 -4.36
C VAL A 63 14.28 -12.19 -5.51
N PRO A 64 14.74 -12.16 -6.77
CA PRO A 64 13.89 -12.41 -7.92
C PRO A 64 13.15 -13.74 -7.82
N VAL A 65 11.89 -13.77 -8.24
CA VAL A 65 11.07 -14.99 -8.29
C VAL A 65 11.71 -16.02 -9.23
N GLU A 66 12.24 -15.54 -10.36
CA GLU A 66 13.05 -16.35 -11.27
C GLU A 66 14.54 -16.02 -11.10
N PRO A 67 15.41 -17.01 -10.85
CA PRO A 67 16.84 -16.78 -10.71
C PRO A 67 17.44 -16.10 -11.95
N THR A 68 18.25 -15.07 -11.74
CA THR A 68 18.97 -14.44 -12.84
C THR A 68 20.08 -15.36 -13.38
N LEU A 69 20.56 -15.08 -14.59
CA LEU A 69 21.66 -15.85 -15.18
C LEU A 69 22.91 -15.85 -14.28
N ASP A 70 23.20 -14.74 -13.62
CA ASP A 70 24.36 -14.62 -12.74
C ASP A 70 24.18 -15.42 -11.44
N MET A 71 22.95 -15.46 -10.89
CA MET A 71 22.63 -16.37 -9.78
C MET A 71 22.81 -17.83 -10.19
N VAL A 72 22.33 -18.22 -11.37
CA VAL A 72 22.47 -19.60 -11.88
C VAL A 72 23.94 -19.96 -12.09
N LYS A 73 24.74 -19.08 -12.70
CA LYS A 73 26.18 -19.28 -12.88
C LYS A 73 26.91 -19.42 -11.55
N ALA A 74 26.60 -18.56 -10.58
CA ALA A 74 27.20 -18.63 -9.24
C ALA A 74 26.86 -19.95 -8.53
N GLY A 75 25.59 -20.38 -8.60
CA GLY A 75 25.16 -21.67 -8.06
C GLY A 75 25.87 -22.85 -8.74
N ALA A 76 25.98 -22.84 -10.06
CA ALA A 76 26.69 -23.88 -10.82
C ALA A 76 28.19 -23.93 -10.49
N ALA A 77 28.83 -22.77 -10.32
CA ALA A 77 30.22 -22.67 -9.91
C ALA A 77 30.45 -23.19 -8.48
N ALA A 78 29.53 -22.92 -7.56
CA ALA A 78 29.60 -23.48 -6.20
C ALA A 78 29.43 -25.02 -6.22
N ALA A 79 28.52 -25.53 -7.04
CA ALA A 79 28.32 -26.98 -7.19
C ALA A 79 29.56 -27.67 -7.77
N SER A 80 30.25 -27.06 -8.75
CA SER A 80 31.43 -27.66 -9.39
C SER A 80 32.64 -27.77 -8.47
N ILE A 81 32.73 -26.96 -7.42
CA ILE A 81 33.76 -27.04 -6.37
C ILE A 81 33.34 -27.91 -5.17
N GLY A 82 32.21 -28.64 -5.28
CA GLY A 82 31.76 -29.59 -4.26
C GLY A 82 30.97 -28.97 -3.10
N MET A 83 30.48 -27.72 -3.22
CA MET A 83 29.59 -27.17 -2.20
C MET A 83 28.24 -27.92 -2.19
N LEU A 84 27.75 -28.21 -0.99
CA LEU A 84 26.40 -28.73 -0.79
C LEU A 84 25.35 -27.63 -0.99
N ILE A 85 24.06 -28.03 -1.04
CA ILE A 85 22.92 -27.13 -1.27
C ILE A 85 22.96 -25.82 -0.46
N PRO A 86 23.33 -25.80 0.84
CA PRO A 86 23.43 -24.54 1.59
C PRO A 86 24.50 -23.59 1.06
N GLY A 87 25.63 -24.12 0.58
CA GLY A 87 26.71 -23.34 -0.01
C GLY A 87 26.36 -22.81 -1.40
N ILE A 88 25.67 -23.63 -2.20
CA ILE A 88 25.12 -23.22 -3.50
C ILE A 88 24.11 -22.09 -3.31
N TYR A 89 23.16 -22.24 -2.38
CA TYR A 89 22.15 -21.22 -2.10
C TYR A 89 22.78 -19.90 -1.62
N LYS A 90 23.79 -19.94 -0.74
CA LYS A 90 24.55 -18.74 -0.35
C LYS A 90 25.22 -18.05 -1.53
N ALA A 91 25.79 -18.80 -2.47
CA ALA A 91 26.39 -18.23 -3.67
C ALA A 91 25.35 -17.57 -4.58
N MET A 92 24.17 -18.18 -4.72
CA MET A 92 23.06 -17.60 -5.48
C MET A 92 22.54 -16.31 -4.83
N LEU A 93 22.39 -16.27 -3.50
CA LEU A 93 21.99 -15.06 -2.78
C LEU A 93 23.02 -13.94 -2.91
N ALA A 94 24.32 -14.26 -2.87
CA ALA A 94 25.38 -13.27 -3.05
C ALA A 94 25.41 -12.65 -4.46
N ALA A 95 24.94 -13.39 -5.47
CA ALA A 95 24.80 -12.92 -6.85
C ALA A 95 23.41 -12.33 -7.16
N ALA A 96 22.51 -12.27 -6.18
CA ALA A 96 21.20 -11.67 -6.36
C ALA A 96 21.34 -10.14 -6.54
N PRO A 97 20.52 -9.52 -7.40
CA PRO A 97 20.53 -8.07 -7.57
C PRO A 97 20.17 -7.40 -6.24
N GLN A 98 21.06 -6.53 -5.76
CA GLN A 98 20.83 -5.76 -4.54
C GLN A 98 19.78 -4.68 -4.83
N GLN A 99 18.84 -4.50 -3.91
CA GLN A 99 17.89 -3.40 -3.99
C GLN A 99 18.66 -2.07 -3.95
N GLU A 100 18.55 -1.24 -4.99
CA GLU A 100 19.04 0.14 -4.93
C GLU A 100 18.17 0.89 -3.91
N ASP A 101 18.82 1.55 -2.93
CA ASP A 101 18.14 2.42 -1.98
C ASP A 101 17.51 3.59 -2.76
N ILE A 102 16.17 3.65 -2.79
CA ILE A 102 15.38 4.77 -3.33
C ILE A 102 15.03 5.72 -2.20
#